data_AF-A0A4Q9HJJ4-F1
#
_entry.id   AF-A0A4Q9HJJ4-F1
#
_cell.length_a   1.000
_cell.length_b   1.000
_cell.length_c   1.000
_cell.angle_alpha   90.00
_cell.angle_beta   90.00
_cell.angle_gamma   90.00
#
_symmetry.space_group_name_H-M   'P 1'
#
loop_
_entity.id
_entity.type
_entity.pdbx_description
1 polymer ?
#
loop_
_entity_poly.entity_id
_entity_poly.type
_entity_poly.pdbx_seq_one_letter_code
_entity_poly.pdbx_strand_id
1 'polypeptide(L)'
;MNTEHHWITTPITTDILRGALELEHTAHGVLPHRLPARARAQCSDGQLAMAESQPSGVRLVFRTRATAIELDTLRTKRAYVGVPPRPDGVYDLLVDGRLTGQATVTGGNTLTIDMTTGTAESRPGPPGTLRFTELPDGDKDVEIWLPYNETTELVALRTDAPVEPAPDRGRRVWLHHGSSISHGSDAASPTAIWPALAASLGGVELINLGLGGSALLDPFTARALRDTPADLISVKMGINLVNADLMRLRAFTPAVHGFLDTIR
;
A
#
# COMPACT_ATOMS: atom_id res chain seq x y z
N MET A 1 19.43 28.11 -10.76
CA MET A 1 20.09 28.22 -9.45
C MET A 1 19.88 26.91 -8.73
N ASN A 2 20.94 26.19 -8.41
CA ASN A 2 20.86 24.94 -7.66
C ASN A 2 20.77 25.35 -6.19
N THR A 3 19.57 25.41 -5.62
CA THR A 3 19.41 25.63 -4.18
C THR A 3 19.97 24.38 -3.48
N GLU A 4 21.13 24.51 -2.84
CA GLU A 4 21.66 23.49 -1.95
C GLU A 4 20.75 23.42 -0.72
N HIS A 5 19.90 22.39 -0.67
CA HIS A 5 19.13 22.09 0.53
C HIS A 5 20.02 21.38 1.54
N HIS A 6 20.00 21.82 2.79
CA HIS A 6 20.54 21.02 3.89
C HIS A 6 19.55 19.89 4.20
N TRP A 7 19.88 18.67 3.78
CA TRP A 7 19.00 17.51 3.94
C TRP A 7 19.06 16.90 5.34
N ILE A 8 17.88 16.62 5.90
CA ILE A 8 17.68 15.84 7.12
C ILE A 8 17.09 14.49 6.72
N THR A 9 17.77 13.40 7.05
CA THR A 9 17.23 12.05 6.88
C THR A 9 16.39 11.69 8.10
N THR A 10 15.11 11.36 7.86
CA THR A 10 14.17 10.95 8.91
C THR A 10 13.93 9.45 8.85
N PRO A 11 14.06 8.71 9.97
CA PRO A 11 13.71 7.29 10.02
C PRO A 11 12.23 7.06 9.67
N ILE A 12 11.97 6.05 8.85
CA ILE A 12 10.60 5.66 8.50
C ILE A 12 10.12 4.65 9.53
N THR A 13 9.25 5.10 10.44
CA THR A 13 8.65 4.29 11.52
C THR A 13 7.14 4.22 11.37
N THR A 14 6.50 3.40 12.21
CA THR A 14 5.03 3.34 12.31
C THR A 14 4.40 4.66 12.80
N ASP A 15 5.18 5.59 13.35
CA ASP A 15 4.66 6.89 13.80
C ASP A 15 4.29 7.80 12.63
N ILE A 16 4.98 7.65 11.50
CA ILE A 16 4.72 8.41 10.26
C ILE A 16 4.15 7.55 9.14
N LEU A 17 4.07 6.23 9.29
CA LEU A 17 3.48 5.33 8.30
C LEU A 17 2.05 4.94 8.72
N ARG A 18 1.09 5.05 7.81
CA ARG A 18 -0.33 4.71 8.04
C ARG A 18 -0.82 3.69 7.01
N GLY A 19 -1.71 2.80 7.44
CA GLY A 19 -2.40 1.82 6.58
C GLY A 19 -1.68 0.47 6.41
N ALA A 20 -0.43 0.33 6.88
CA ALA A 20 0.26 -0.95 6.97
C ALA A 20 -0.03 -1.63 8.32
N LEU A 21 -0.07 -2.97 8.33
CA LEU A 21 -0.25 -3.76 9.57
C LEU A 21 1.07 -4.22 10.18
N GLU A 22 2.12 -4.25 9.37
CA GLU A 22 3.47 -4.59 9.81
C GLU A 22 4.49 -3.83 8.98
N LEU A 23 5.64 -3.56 9.59
CA LEU A 23 6.78 -2.92 8.93
C LEU A 23 7.99 -3.85 9.06
N GLU A 24 8.38 -4.46 7.96
CA GLU A 24 9.52 -5.37 7.90
C GLU A 24 10.80 -4.57 7.64
N HIS A 25 11.87 -4.81 8.41
CA HIS A 25 13.18 -4.24 8.14
C HIS A 25 13.93 -5.11 7.11
N THR A 26 14.32 -4.49 6.00
CA THR A 26 15.04 -5.16 4.91
C THR A 26 16.50 -4.70 4.88
N ALA A 27 17.30 -5.29 3.97
CA ALA A 27 18.66 -4.82 3.74
C ALA A 27 18.74 -3.39 3.16
N HIS A 28 17.64 -2.88 2.59
CA HIS A 28 17.58 -1.59 1.91
C HIS A 28 16.80 -0.52 2.69
N GLY A 29 15.92 -0.91 3.61
CA GLY A 29 15.08 0.02 4.36
C GLY A 29 13.96 -0.71 5.07
N VAL A 30 12.72 -0.30 4.78
CA VAL A 30 11.52 -0.93 5.35
C VAL A 30 10.49 -1.29 4.29
N LEU A 31 9.84 -2.44 4.45
CA LEU A 31 8.75 -2.92 3.60
C LEU A 31 7.42 -2.90 4.38
N PRO A 32 6.46 -2.03 4.00
CA PRO A 32 5.12 -2.09 4.56
C PRO A 32 4.36 -3.34 4.10
N HIS A 33 3.86 -4.11 5.05
CA HIS A 33 2.97 -5.25 4.80
C HIS A 33 1.54 -4.92 5.20
N ARG A 34 0.59 -5.33 4.36
CA ARG A 34 -0.84 -5.20 4.66
C ARG A 34 -1.39 -6.44 5.36
N LEU A 35 -0.62 -7.51 5.49
CA LEU A 35 -0.95 -8.65 6.35
C LEU A 35 0.15 -8.87 7.41
N PRO A 36 -0.20 -9.28 8.64
CA PRO A 36 0.80 -9.58 9.66
C PRO A 36 1.59 -10.86 9.29
N ALA A 37 2.84 -10.97 9.73
CA ALA A 37 3.76 -12.07 9.46
C ALA A 37 3.14 -13.43 9.75
N ARG A 38 2.40 -13.56 10.86
CA ARG A 38 1.69 -14.80 11.22
C ARG A 38 0.64 -15.24 10.17
N ALA A 39 0.03 -14.29 9.45
CA ALA A 39 -0.89 -14.58 8.37
C ALA A 39 -0.12 -14.95 7.10
N ARG A 40 0.93 -14.19 6.76
CA ARG A 40 1.83 -14.48 5.62
C ARG A 40 2.45 -15.88 5.72
N ALA A 41 2.84 -16.31 6.92
CA ALA A 41 3.44 -17.63 7.16
C ALA A 41 2.49 -18.82 6.94
N GLN A 42 1.18 -18.60 6.83
CA GLN A 42 0.19 -19.67 6.65
C GLN A 42 -0.12 -19.98 5.17
N CYS A 43 0.42 -19.19 4.24
CA CYS A 43 0.13 -19.36 2.82
C CYS A 43 1.36 -18.99 1.98
N SER A 44 1.85 -19.94 1.18
CA SER A 44 2.94 -19.71 0.23
C SER A 44 2.44 -19.31 -1.17
N ASP A 45 1.20 -18.85 -1.28
CA ASP A 45 0.62 -18.41 -2.55
C ASP A 45 1.30 -17.13 -3.05
N GLY A 46 1.92 -17.23 -4.23
CA GLY A 46 2.67 -16.15 -4.83
C GLY A 46 1.80 -14.94 -5.18
N GLN A 47 0.50 -15.14 -5.45
CA GLN A 47 -0.46 -14.07 -5.75
C GLN A 47 -0.87 -13.29 -4.48
N LEU A 48 -1.01 -13.97 -3.34
CA LEU A 48 -1.25 -13.32 -2.06
C LEU A 48 -0.03 -12.52 -1.58
N ALA A 49 1.17 -13.13 -1.56
CA ALA A 49 2.42 -12.45 -1.17
C ALA A 49 2.67 -11.19 -2.00
N MET A 50 2.31 -11.28 -3.28
CA MET A 50 2.22 -10.19 -4.23
C MET A 50 1.28 -9.08 -3.80
N ALA A 51 0.01 -9.41 -3.58
CA ALA A 51 -1.01 -8.42 -3.32
C ALA A 51 -0.79 -7.74 -1.97
N GLU A 52 -0.42 -8.49 -0.93
CA GLU A 52 -0.26 -7.95 0.42
C GLU A 52 0.93 -6.99 0.56
N SER A 53 2.02 -7.22 -0.18
CA SER A 53 3.22 -6.36 -0.17
C SER A 53 3.09 -5.10 -1.03
N GLN A 54 2.04 -5.00 -1.86
CA GLN A 54 1.72 -3.78 -2.59
C GLN A 54 1.00 -2.79 -1.66
N PRO A 55 1.47 -1.55 -1.49
CA PRO A 55 1.06 -0.62 -0.44
C PRO A 55 -0.26 0.12 -0.74
N SER A 56 -1.27 -0.57 -1.28
CA SER A 56 -2.57 0.03 -1.56
C SER A 56 -3.22 0.61 -0.31
N GLY A 57 -3.44 1.93 -0.31
CA GLY A 57 -3.98 2.68 0.83
C GLY A 57 -2.96 3.02 1.92
N VAL A 58 -1.70 2.59 1.77
CA VAL A 58 -0.60 2.94 2.68
C VAL A 58 -0.01 4.28 2.28
N ARG A 59 0.38 5.06 3.28
CA ARG A 59 0.88 6.44 3.09
C ARG A 59 1.82 6.85 4.20
N LEU A 60 2.79 7.68 3.88
CA LEU A 60 3.53 8.47 4.88
C LEU A 60 2.68 9.67 5.27
N VAL A 61 2.64 10.01 6.56
CA VAL A 61 1.86 11.12 7.13
C VAL A 61 2.71 11.81 8.19
N PHE A 62 3.02 13.08 7.98
CA PHE A 62 3.86 13.84 8.89
C PHE A 62 3.63 15.35 8.78
N ARG A 63 4.05 16.09 9.80
CA ARG A 63 4.05 17.55 9.81
C ARG A 63 5.46 18.07 9.57
N THR A 64 5.59 19.08 8.72
CA THR A 64 6.87 19.72 8.45
C THR A 64 6.68 21.10 7.84
N ARG A 65 7.71 21.95 7.96
CA ARG A 65 7.84 23.17 7.17
C ARG A 65 8.69 23.02 5.91
N ALA A 66 9.12 21.80 5.58
CA ALA A 66 10.00 21.52 4.45
C ALA A 66 9.45 22.06 3.12
N THR A 67 10.30 22.70 2.34
CA THR A 67 9.97 23.16 0.97
C THR A 67 10.41 22.16 -0.10
N ALA A 68 11.26 21.20 0.29
CA ALA A 68 11.69 20.08 -0.53
C ALA A 68 11.64 18.76 0.25
N ILE A 69 11.12 17.72 -0.41
CA ILE A 69 11.00 16.36 0.12
C ILE A 69 11.53 15.39 -0.93
N GLU A 70 12.42 14.50 -0.52
CA GLU A 70 12.87 13.35 -1.29
C GLU A 70 12.49 12.06 -0.57
N LEU A 71 12.05 11.07 -1.33
CA LEU A 71 11.82 9.72 -0.83
C LEU A 71 12.51 8.73 -1.77
N ASP A 72 13.47 8.00 -1.21
CA ASP A 72 14.10 6.89 -1.90
C ASP A 72 13.24 5.64 -1.75
N THR A 73 13.03 4.94 -2.85
CA THR A 73 12.29 3.69 -2.84
C THR A 73 12.98 2.63 -3.69
N LEU A 74 12.87 1.38 -3.27
CA LEU A 74 13.20 0.23 -4.10
C LEU A 74 11.89 -0.48 -4.45
N ARG A 75 11.33 -0.12 -5.61
CA ARG A 75 10.12 -0.75 -6.12
C ARG A 75 10.40 -2.11 -6.73
N THR A 76 9.43 -3.02 -6.69
CA THR A 76 9.42 -4.22 -7.53
C THR A 76 8.23 -4.16 -8.47
N LYS A 77 8.52 -3.94 -9.76
CA LYS A 77 7.53 -3.85 -10.83
C LYS A 77 7.30 -5.21 -11.46
N ARG A 78 6.07 -5.50 -11.91
CA ARG A 78 5.74 -6.74 -12.62
C ARG A 78 5.68 -6.53 -14.11
N ALA A 79 6.31 -7.44 -14.84
CA ALA A 79 6.18 -7.59 -16.27
C ALA A 79 5.58 -8.97 -16.57
N TYR A 80 4.80 -9.07 -17.65
CA TYR A 80 4.27 -10.35 -18.12
C TYR A 80 4.78 -10.60 -19.53
N VAL A 81 5.27 -11.81 -19.80
CA VAL A 81 5.76 -12.17 -21.13
C VAL A 81 4.64 -12.02 -22.16
N GLY A 82 4.93 -11.31 -23.26
CA GLY A 82 3.97 -11.07 -24.35
C GLY A 82 2.91 -10.00 -24.06
N VAL A 83 2.95 -9.33 -22.90
CA VAL A 83 2.02 -8.25 -22.54
C VAL A 83 2.77 -6.91 -22.49
N PRO A 84 2.19 -5.81 -23.01
CA PRO A 84 2.79 -4.49 -22.86
C PRO A 84 3.13 -4.14 -21.41
N PRO A 85 4.20 -3.37 -21.17
CA PRO A 85 4.58 -2.98 -19.82
C PRO A 85 3.44 -2.19 -19.16
N ARG A 86 3.14 -2.52 -17.90
CA ARG A 86 2.19 -1.73 -17.11
C ARG A 86 2.75 -0.33 -16.88
N PRO A 87 1.89 0.68 -16.70
CA PRO A 87 2.31 1.99 -16.22
C PRO A 87 3.12 1.86 -14.93
N ASP A 88 4.06 2.76 -14.74
CA ASP A 88 4.79 2.87 -13.49
C ASP A 88 3.85 3.28 -12.34
N GLY A 89 4.22 2.91 -11.12
CA GLY A 89 3.56 3.38 -9.91
C GLY A 89 3.61 4.90 -9.78
N VAL A 90 2.48 5.49 -9.38
CA VAL A 90 2.35 6.92 -9.09
C VAL A 90 2.30 7.10 -7.58
N TYR A 91 2.99 8.13 -7.10
CA TYR A 91 2.94 8.63 -5.73
C TYR A 91 2.14 9.93 -5.74
N ASP A 92 1.12 10.02 -4.89
CA ASP A 92 0.35 11.25 -4.73
C ASP A 92 0.85 12.00 -3.50
N LEU A 93 1.17 13.29 -3.68
CA LEU A 93 1.50 14.21 -2.59
C LEU A 93 0.26 15.03 -2.24
N LEU A 94 -0.20 14.88 -1.01
CA LEU A 94 -1.21 15.75 -0.41
C LEU A 94 -0.53 16.71 0.58
N VAL A 95 -0.93 17.98 0.50
CA VAL A 95 -0.61 19.01 1.49
C VAL A 95 -1.92 19.52 2.06
N ASP A 96 -2.08 19.42 3.38
CA ASP A 96 -3.28 19.77 4.13
C ASP A 96 -4.55 19.14 3.51
N GLY A 97 -4.45 17.87 3.12
CA GLY A 97 -5.54 17.08 2.53
C GLY A 97 -5.84 17.37 1.06
N ARG A 98 -5.06 18.23 0.39
CA ARG A 98 -5.25 18.58 -1.03
C ARG A 98 -4.14 17.97 -1.88
N LEU A 99 -4.49 17.32 -2.99
CA LEU A 99 -3.50 16.83 -3.96
C LEU A 99 -2.74 18.02 -4.56
N THR A 100 -1.42 18.09 -4.33
CA THR A 100 -0.55 19.18 -4.80
C THR A 100 0.54 18.71 -5.75
N GLY A 101 0.82 17.41 -5.81
CA GLY A 101 1.84 16.87 -6.69
C GLY A 101 1.64 15.39 -6.94
N GLN A 102 2.20 14.92 -8.06
CA GLN A 102 2.30 13.51 -8.39
C GLN A 102 3.69 13.25 -8.93
N ALA A 103 4.26 12.12 -8.57
CA ALA A 103 5.58 11.70 -9.05
C ALA A 103 5.62 10.20 -9.28
N THR A 104 6.62 9.78 -10.04
CA THR A 104 6.94 8.38 -10.27
C THR A 104 8.44 8.20 -10.03
N VAL A 105 8.80 7.04 -9.51
CA VAL A 105 10.20 6.65 -9.32
C VAL A 105 10.63 5.81 -10.51
N THR A 106 11.80 6.07 -11.09
CA THR A 106 12.41 5.17 -12.07
C THR A 106 13.40 4.23 -11.38
N GLY A 107 13.75 3.10 -12.02
CA GLY A 107 14.58 2.06 -11.38
C GLY A 107 13.76 1.02 -10.62
N GLY A 108 14.42 0.32 -9.70
CA GLY A 108 13.86 -0.80 -8.93
C GLY A 108 14.00 -2.17 -9.59
N ASN A 109 13.53 -3.18 -8.87
CA ASN A 109 13.51 -4.56 -9.30
C ASN A 109 12.39 -4.79 -10.33
N THR A 110 12.57 -5.79 -11.18
CA THR A 110 11.53 -6.29 -12.09
C THR A 110 11.30 -7.77 -11.84
N LEU A 111 10.05 -8.16 -11.63
CA LEU A 111 9.61 -9.54 -11.61
C LEU A 111 8.90 -9.85 -12.93
N THR A 112 9.55 -10.61 -13.82
CA THR A 112 8.98 -11.03 -15.09
C THR A 112 8.27 -12.37 -14.90
N ILE A 113 6.97 -12.41 -15.19
CA ILE A 113 6.12 -13.58 -15.02
C ILE A 113 5.75 -14.14 -16.38
N ASP A 114 6.03 -15.41 -16.62
CA ASP A 114 5.52 -16.15 -17.76
C ASP A 114 4.34 -17.01 -17.32
N MET A 115 3.13 -16.56 -17.67
CA MET A 115 1.89 -17.26 -17.34
C MET A 115 1.75 -18.60 -18.10
N THR A 116 2.48 -18.78 -19.20
CA THR A 116 2.43 -20.01 -20.03
C THR A 116 3.25 -21.12 -19.40
N THR A 117 4.44 -20.78 -18.90
CA THR A 117 5.34 -21.75 -18.26
C THR A 117 5.20 -21.79 -16.73
N GLY A 118 4.47 -20.84 -16.14
CA GLY A 118 4.31 -20.73 -14.69
C GLY A 118 5.60 -20.31 -13.98
N THR A 119 6.53 -19.68 -14.70
CA THR A 119 7.83 -19.26 -14.16
C THR A 119 7.85 -17.77 -13.83
N ALA A 120 8.73 -17.39 -12.90
CA ALA A 120 8.99 -16.00 -12.57
C ALA A 120 10.50 -15.76 -12.42
N GLU A 121 10.99 -14.70 -13.04
CA GLU A 121 12.40 -14.29 -12.98
C GLU A 121 12.49 -12.90 -12.34
N SER A 122 13.35 -12.77 -11.32
CA SER A 122 13.61 -11.49 -10.67
C SER A 122 14.90 -10.89 -11.19
N ARG A 123 14.84 -9.64 -11.64
CA ARG A 123 15.99 -8.83 -12.03
C ARG A 123 16.13 -7.65 -11.07
N PRO A 124 17.22 -7.57 -10.29
CA PRO A 124 17.43 -6.45 -9.39
C PRO A 124 17.76 -5.16 -10.15
N GLY A 125 17.43 -4.03 -9.55
CA GLY A 125 17.79 -2.70 -10.05
C GLY A 125 18.12 -1.74 -8.90
N PRO A 126 18.70 -0.57 -9.19
CA PRO A 126 19.02 0.41 -8.16
C PRO A 126 17.73 1.02 -7.59
N PRO A 127 17.73 1.45 -6.31
CA PRO A 127 16.71 2.34 -5.79
C PRO A 127 16.60 3.62 -6.63
N GLY A 128 15.42 4.23 -6.63
CA GLY A 128 15.20 5.53 -7.25
C GLY A 128 14.63 6.53 -6.25
N THR A 129 14.84 7.80 -6.54
CA THR A 129 14.42 8.93 -5.70
C THR A 129 13.25 9.64 -6.37
N LEU A 130 12.11 9.75 -5.66
CA LEU A 130 11.11 10.76 -5.99
C LEU A 130 11.44 12.06 -5.27
N ARG A 131 11.14 13.20 -5.91
CA ARG A 131 11.44 14.52 -5.38
C ARG A 131 10.25 15.45 -5.59
N PHE A 132 9.80 16.08 -4.51
CA PHE A 132 8.85 17.17 -4.51
C PHE A 132 9.56 18.44 -4.04
N THR A 133 9.51 19.50 -4.84
CA THR A 133 10.13 20.80 -4.53
C THR A 133 9.09 21.91 -4.64
N GLU A 134 9.50 23.13 -4.26
CA GLU A 134 8.65 24.32 -4.35
C GLU A 134 7.35 24.16 -3.54
N LEU A 135 7.41 23.38 -2.45
CA LEU A 135 6.30 23.26 -1.52
C LEU A 135 6.15 24.56 -0.72
N PRO A 136 4.91 24.93 -0.33
CA PRO A 136 4.70 26.14 0.47
C PRO A 136 5.55 26.13 1.75
N ASP A 137 6.19 27.26 2.09
CA ASP A 137 6.83 27.44 3.40
C ASP A 137 5.75 27.53 4.49
N GLY A 138 6.13 27.23 5.74
CA GLY A 138 5.25 27.13 6.89
C GLY A 138 4.84 25.69 7.22
N ASP A 139 4.34 25.52 8.44
CA ASP A 139 3.93 24.20 8.95
C ASP A 139 2.70 23.69 8.24
N LYS A 140 2.81 22.48 7.69
CA LYS A 140 1.76 21.80 6.92
C LYS A 140 1.74 20.31 7.25
N ASP A 141 0.58 19.71 7.09
CA ASP A 141 0.43 18.27 7.12
C ASP A 141 0.69 17.71 5.71
N VAL A 142 1.62 16.77 5.60
CA VAL A 142 2.02 16.13 4.35
C VAL A 142 1.58 14.68 4.37
N GLU A 143 0.95 14.23 3.30
CA GLU A 143 0.74 12.81 3.02
C GLU A 143 1.40 12.41 1.69
N ILE A 144 2.14 11.30 1.69
CA ILE A 144 2.66 10.68 0.47
C ILE A 144 2.00 9.32 0.33
N TRP A 145 1.01 9.22 -0.56
CA TRP A 145 0.30 7.97 -0.82
C TRP A 145 1.10 7.09 -1.78
N LEU A 146 1.27 5.83 -1.40
CA LEU A 146 2.14 4.89 -2.09
C LEU A 146 1.41 4.17 -3.25
N PRO A 147 2.14 3.77 -4.31
CA PRO A 147 1.54 3.12 -5.49
C PRO A 147 0.89 1.78 -5.13
N TYR A 148 -0.37 1.58 -5.51
CA TYR A 148 -1.06 0.31 -5.24
C TYR A 148 -0.60 -0.84 -6.15
N ASN A 149 0.14 -0.58 -7.24
CA ASN A 149 0.40 -1.55 -8.31
C ASN A 149 1.83 -2.14 -8.31
N GLU A 150 2.67 -1.72 -7.36
CA GLU A 150 4.07 -2.12 -7.25
C GLU A 150 4.38 -2.43 -5.78
N THR A 151 5.22 -3.41 -5.49
CA THR A 151 5.74 -3.58 -4.13
C THR A 151 6.76 -2.45 -3.90
N THR A 152 6.71 -1.74 -2.79
CA THR A 152 7.57 -0.57 -2.54
C THR A 152 8.27 -0.68 -1.20
N GLU A 153 9.57 -0.96 -1.23
CA GLU A 153 10.43 -0.75 -0.08
C GLU A 153 10.75 0.74 0.05
N LEU A 154 10.62 1.28 1.25
CA LEU A 154 10.94 2.66 1.58
C LEU A 154 12.37 2.72 2.15
N VAL A 155 13.27 3.40 1.46
CA VAL A 155 14.71 3.39 1.77
C VAL A 155 15.08 4.55 2.69
N ALA A 156 14.74 5.78 2.29
CA ALA A 156 15.06 6.97 3.07
C ALA A 156 14.09 8.12 2.76
N LEU A 157 13.60 8.78 3.81
CA LEU A 157 12.88 10.06 3.71
C LEU A 157 13.86 11.20 4.02
N ARG A 158 14.02 12.14 3.09
CA ARG A 158 14.85 13.34 3.26
C ARG A 158 14.02 14.59 3.09
N THR A 159 14.22 15.56 3.98
CA THR A 159 13.54 16.85 3.95
C THR A 159 14.51 17.97 4.25
N ASP A 160 14.25 19.18 3.75
CA ASP A 160 15.06 20.36 4.05
C ASP A 160 14.66 21.08 5.35
N ALA A 161 13.69 20.52 6.09
CA ALA A 161 13.33 20.90 7.44
C ALA A 161 12.91 19.66 8.26
N PRO A 162 12.92 19.72 9.61
CA PRO A 162 12.54 18.60 10.46
C PRO A 162 11.14 18.05 10.18
N VAL A 163 10.97 16.76 10.46
CA VAL A 163 9.72 16.02 10.31
C VAL A 163 9.23 15.61 11.70
N GLU A 164 7.96 15.87 11.98
CA GLU A 164 7.27 15.44 13.20
C GLU A 164 6.09 14.53 12.84
N PRO A 165 5.73 13.54 13.67
CA PRO A 165 4.50 12.80 13.49
C PRO A 165 3.30 13.75 13.39
N ALA A 166 2.41 13.52 12.42
CA ALA A 166 1.19 14.30 12.33
C ALA A 166 0.31 14.08 13.57
N PRO A 167 -0.35 15.13 14.09
CA PRO A 167 -1.19 15.00 15.26
C PRO A 167 -2.34 14.01 15.02
N ASP A 168 -2.60 13.13 15.98
CA ASP A 168 -3.79 12.29 15.95
C ASP A 168 -5.04 13.16 16.11
N ARG A 169 -5.86 13.21 15.07
CA ARG A 169 -7.10 13.98 15.04
C ARG A 169 -8.32 13.17 15.52
N GLY A 170 -8.11 11.95 16.04
CA GLY A 170 -9.17 11.07 16.54
C GLY A 170 -10.10 10.58 15.44
N ARG A 171 -9.60 10.46 14.21
CA ARG A 171 -10.39 9.96 13.07
C ARG A 171 -10.71 8.49 13.28
N ARG A 172 -11.98 8.12 13.07
CA ARG A 172 -12.40 6.72 13.11
C ARG A 172 -11.65 5.90 12.07
N VAL A 173 -11.27 4.68 12.41
CA VAL A 173 -10.54 3.75 11.54
C VAL A 173 -11.54 2.87 10.78
N TRP A 174 -11.45 2.91 9.45
CA TRP A 174 -12.18 2.02 8.57
C TRP A 174 -11.25 0.97 7.96
N LEU A 175 -11.50 -0.29 8.32
CA LEU A 175 -10.84 -1.46 7.79
C LEU A 175 -11.68 -2.09 6.66
N HIS A 176 -11.13 -2.11 5.45
CA HIS A 176 -11.81 -2.64 4.28
C HIS A 176 -11.12 -3.88 3.72
N HIS A 177 -11.79 -5.03 3.72
CA HIS A 177 -11.35 -6.22 3.01
C HIS A 177 -11.98 -6.29 1.62
N GLY A 178 -11.20 -6.65 0.61
CA GLY A 178 -11.74 -6.82 -0.74
C GLY A 178 -10.78 -7.47 -1.73
N SER A 179 -11.18 -7.42 -3.01
CA SER A 179 -10.41 -7.94 -4.14
C SER A 179 -9.66 -6.82 -4.89
N SER A 180 -9.26 -7.09 -6.13
CA SER A 180 -8.60 -6.14 -7.06
C SER A 180 -9.32 -4.78 -7.20
N ILE A 181 -10.65 -4.77 -7.19
CA ILE A 181 -11.43 -3.52 -7.28
C ILE A 181 -11.17 -2.65 -6.03
N SER A 182 -11.06 -3.26 -4.85
CA SER A 182 -10.73 -2.57 -3.60
C SER A 182 -9.25 -2.23 -3.49
N HIS A 183 -8.41 -3.07 -4.10
CA HIS A 183 -6.98 -2.85 -4.21
C HIS A 183 -6.63 -1.61 -5.05
N GLY A 184 -7.50 -1.22 -5.99
CA GLY A 184 -7.28 -0.07 -6.86
C GLY A 184 -6.94 -0.41 -8.31
N SER A 185 -7.17 -1.65 -8.76
CA SER A 185 -6.98 -2.01 -10.18
C SER A 185 -7.68 -1.00 -11.09
N ASP A 186 -6.93 -0.47 -12.05
CA ASP A 186 -7.33 0.56 -13.02
C ASP A 186 -7.75 1.93 -12.43
N ALA A 187 -7.42 2.21 -11.16
CA ALA A 187 -7.52 3.58 -10.64
C ALA A 187 -6.49 4.51 -11.32
N ALA A 188 -6.76 5.81 -11.34
CA ALA A 188 -5.84 6.78 -11.94
C ALA A 188 -4.56 6.98 -11.09
N SER A 189 -4.69 6.89 -9.76
CA SER A 189 -3.61 7.11 -8.79
C SER A 189 -3.98 6.55 -7.40
N PRO A 190 -3.06 6.50 -6.43
CA PRO A 190 -3.33 5.99 -5.09
C PRO A 190 -4.48 6.67 -4.35
N THR A 191 -4.65 7.98 -4.48
CA THR A 191 -5.75 8.71 -3.81
C THR A 191 -7.08 8.57 -4.56
N ALA A 192 -7.04 8.07 -5.80
CA ALA A 192 -8.21 7.84 -6.63
C ALA A 192 -8.77 6.39 -6.54
N ILE A 193 -8.14 5.51 -5.76
CA ILE A 193 -8.76 4.20 -5.47
C ILE A 193 -10.06 4.43 -4.69
N TRP A 194 -11.11 3.68 -4.99
CA TRP A 194 -12.42 3.96 -4.40
C TRP A 194 -12.43 3.92 -2.86
N PRO A 195 -11.66 3.06 -2.14
CA PRO A 195 -11.61 3.14 -0.69
C PRO A 195 -10.93 4.41 -0.19
N ALA A 196 -9.92 4.95 -0.87
CA ALA A 196 -9.28 6.21 -0.48
C ALA A 196 -10.22 7.40 -0.67
N LEU A 197 -10.95 7.44 -1.80
CA LEU A 197 -11.98 8.44 -2.05
C LEU A 197 -13.09 8.39 -1.00
N ALA A 198 -13.62 7.20 -0.71
CA ALA A 198 -14.65 7.03 0.31
C ALA A 198 -14.16 7.41 1.71
N ALA A 199 -12.91 7.07 2.05
CA ALA A 199 -12.30 7.42 3.33
C ALA A 199 -12.10 8.94 3.50
N SER A 200 -11.67 9.61 2.41
CA SER A 200 -11.54 11.06 2.37
C SER A 200 -12.90 11.76 2.55
N LEU A 201 -13.92 11.35 1.78
CA LEU A 201 -15.28 11.88 1.89
C LEU A 201 -15.92 11.62 3.25
N GLY A 202 -15.62 10.47 3.85
CA GLY A 202 -16.13 10.07 5.17
C GLY A 202 -15.33 10.62 6.35
N GLY A 203 -14.17 11.26 6.12
CA GLY A 203 -13.29 11.73 7.18
C GLY A 203 -12.70 10.61 8.06
N VAL A 204 -12.54 9.40 7.54
CA VAL A 204 -12.06 8.21 8.30
C VAL A 204 -10.66 7.76 7.88
N GLU A 205 -9.91 7.15 8.78
CA GLU A 205 -8.60 6.58 8.46
C GLU A 205 -8.76 5.22 7.77
N LEU A 206 -8.21 5.10 6.57
CA LEU A 206 -8.28 3.86 5.81
C LEU A 206 -7.16 2.89 6.19
N ILE A 207 -7.55 1.64 6.47
CA ILE A 207 -6.71 0.45 6.35
C ILE A 207 -7.32 -0.42 5.23
N ASN A 208 -6.62 -0.50 4.10
CA ASN A 208 -7.14 -1.23 2.94
C ASN A 208 -6.51 -2.61 2.84
N LEU A 209 -7.29 -3.66 3.09
CA LEU A 209 -6.97 -5.06 2.81
C LEU A 209 -7.67 -5.55 1.53
N GLY A 210 -7.72 -4.69 0.50
CA GLY A 210 -7.97 -5.11 -0.87
C GLY A 210 -6.82 -5.99 -1.36
N LEU A 211 -7.03 -7.29 -1.52
CA LEU A 211 -6.02 -8.26 -1.94
C LEU A 211 -6.36 -8.73 -3.36
N GLY A 212 -5.73 -8.10 -4.36
CA GLY A 212 -5.98 -8.39 -5.77
C GLY A 212 -5.79 -9.87 -6.08
N GLY A 213 -6.82 -10.55 -6.57
CA GLY A 213 -6.75 -11.98 -6.89
C GLY A 213 -6.87 -12.93 -5.68
N SER A 214 -6.75 -12.43 -4.45
CA SER A 214 -6.57 -13.26 -3.25
C SER A 214 -7.64 -13.05 -2.17
N ALA A 215 -8.80 -12.48 -2.52
CA ALA A 215 -9.94 -12.40 -1.60
C ALA A 215 -10.69 -13.75 -1.52
N LEU A 216 -10.06 -14.77 -0.91
CA LEU A 216 -10.42 -16.19 -1.05
C LEU A 216 -11.00 -16.85 0.23
N LEU A 217 -11.49 -16.04 1.19
CA LEU A 217 -12.02 -16.52 2.48
C LEU A 217 -10.99 -17.25 3.35
N ASP A 218 -9.73 -16.86 3.24
CA ASP A 218 -8.66 -17.43 4.05
C ASP A 218 -8.89 -17.20 5.56
N PRO A 219 -8.89 -18.25 6.39
CA PRO A 219 -9.09 -18.10 7.83
C PRO A 219 -8.03 -17.21 8.50
N PHE A 220 -6.80 -17.18 7.97
CA PHE A 220 -5.75 -16.29 8.47
C PHE A 220 -6.06 -14.82 8.20
N THR A 221 -6.74 -14.51 7.09
CA THR A 221 -7.20 -13.15 6.77
C THR A 221 -8.35 -12.75 7.69
N ALA A 222 -9.29 -13.66 7.99
CA ALA A 222 -10.34 -13.40 8.98
C ALA A 222 -9.76 -13.04 10.36
N ARG A 223 -8.74 -13.78 10.82
CA ARG A 223 -8.04 -13.48 12.09
C ARG A 223 -7.27 -12.16 12.02
N ALA A 224 -6.67 -11.84 10.88
CA ALA A 224 -6.02 -10.54 10.69
C ALA A 224 -7.05 -9.40 10.80
N LEU A 225 -8.23 -9.56 10.20
CA LEU A 225 -9.32 -8.59 10.33
C LEU A 225 -9.80 -8.44 11.78
N ARG A 226 -10.05 -9.55 12.48
CA ARG A 226 -10.47 -9.56 13.90
C ARG A 226 -9.48 -8.82 14.80
N ASP A 227 -8.19 -9.07 14.61
CA ASP A 227 -7.14 -8.57 15.50
C ASP A 227 -6.63 -7.17 15.11
N THR A 228 -7.14 -6.58 14.02
CA THR A 228 -6.79 -5.22 13.59
C THR A 228 -7.76 -4.22 14.22
N PRO A 229 -7.29 -3.24 15.02
CA PRO A 229 -8.15 -2.20 15.58
C PRO A 229 -8.87 -1.41 14.49
N ALA A 230 -10.20 -1.38 14.54
CA ALA A 230 -11.04 -0.63 13.61
C ALA A 230 -12.38 -0.25 14.23
N ASP A 231 -12.90 0.94 13.89
CA ASP A 231 -14.24 1.39 14.27
C ASP A 231 -15.32 0.89 13.30
N LEU A 232 -14.92 0.57 12.07
CA LEU A 232 -15.78 0.01 11.04
C LEU A 232 -15.00 -1.04 10.24
N ILE A 233 -15.58 -2.25 10.13
CA ILE A 233 -15.08 -3.31 9.25
C ILE A 233 -16.08 -3.51 8.11
N SER A 234 -15.57 -3.54 6.89
CA SER A 234 -16.37 -3.90 5.71
C SER A 234 -15.69 -5.03 4.96
N VAL A 235 -16.46 -6.03 4.54
CA VAL A 235 -15.95 -7.22 3.89
C VAL A 235 -16.59 -7.38 2.53
N LYS A 236 -15.77 -7.28 1.48
CA LYS A 236 -16.16 -7.59 0.11
C LYS A 236 -15.52 -8.92 -0.32
N MET A 237 -16.32 -9.81 -0.90
CA MET A 237 -15.91 -11.14 -1.36
C MET A 237 -16.70 -11.54 -2.61
N GLY A 238 -16.32 -12.64 -3.27
CA GLY A 238 -17.07 -13.21 -4.39
C GLY A 238 -16.24 -13.43 -5.64
N ILE A 239 -15.85 -12.36 -6.34
CA ILE A 239 -15.23 -12.46 -7.68
C ILE A 239 -14.00 -13.39 -7.72
N ASN A 240 -13.13 -13.37 -6.71
CA ASN A 240 -11.95 -14.25 -6.71
C ASN A 240 -12.30 -15.72 -6.44
N LEU A 241 -13.28 -15.99 -5.57
CA LEU A 241 -13.78 -17.34 -5.32
C LEU A 241 -14.39 -17.95 -6.58
N VAL A 242 -15.19 -17.16 -7.30
CA VAL A 242 -15.85 -17.58 -8.54
C VAL A 242 -14.82 -17.80 -9.64
N ASN A 243 -13.91 -16.84 -9.87
CA ASN A 243 -12.89 -16.94 -10.92
C ASN A 243 -11.95 -18.13 -10.72
N ALA A 244 -11.68 -18.51 -9.45
CA ALA A 244 -10.83 -19.64 -9.13
C ALA A 244 -11.57 -20.99 -9.12
N ASP A 245 -12.90 -21.02 -9.30
CA ASP A 245 -13.77 -22.18 -9.01
C ASP A 245 -13.41 -22.84 -7.67
N LEU A 246 -13.10 -22.02 -6.66
CA LEU A 246 -12.40 -22.50 -5.46
C LEU A 246 -13.29 -23.41 -4.60
N MET A 247 -14.59 -23.15 -4.58
CA MET A 247 -15.54 -23.82 -3.69
C MET A 247 -16.86 -24.09 -4.40
N ARG A 248 -17.40 -25.29 -4.20
CA ARG A 248 -18.82 -25.58 -4.51
C ARG A 248 -19.73 -24.94 -3.46
N LEU A 249 -20.99 -24.70 -3.83
CA LEU A 249 -21.98 -24.01 -2.97
C LEU A 249 -22.09 -24.59 -1.56
N ARG A 250 -22.03 -25.93 -1.44
CA ARG A 250 -22.10 -26.63 -0.15
C ARG A 250 -20.96 -26.28 0.81
N ALA A 251 -19.78 -25.94 0.31
CA ALA A 251 -18.63 -25.51 1.11
C ALA A 251 -18.60 -23.98 1.29
N PHE A 252 -19.05 -23.23 0.28
CA PHE A 252 -19.05 -21.76 0.31
C PHE A 252 -19.86 -21.18 1.48
N THR A 253 -21.12 -21.60 1.64
CA THR A 253 -21.99 -21.05 2.70
C THR A 253 -21.37 -21.18 4.10
N PRO A 254 -20.96 -22.37 4.58
CA PRO A 254 -20.33 -22.48 5.89
C PRO A 254 -18.97 -21.78 5.99
N ALA A 255 -18.19 -21.69 4.89
CA ALA A 255 -16.94 -20.94 4.90
C ALA A 255 -17.15 -19.44 5.12
N VAL A 256 -18.18 -18.85 4.49
CA VAL A 256 -18.55 -17.45 4.72
C VAL A 256 -18.98 -17.22 6.16
N HIS A 257 -19.82 -18.09 6.72
CA HIS A 257 -20.20 -17.99 8.13
C HIS A 257 -18.99 -18.08 9.06
N GLY A 258 -18.11 -19.07 8.87
CA GLY A 258 -16.89 -19.20 9.68
C GLY A 258 -15.95 -18.00 9.56
N PHE A 259 -15.84 -17.40 8.37
CA PHE A 259 -15.05 -16.18 8.16
C PHE A 259 -15.63 -15.00 8.94
N LEU A 260 -16.94 -14.77 8.86
CA LEU A 260 -17.61 -13.67 9.56
C LEU A 260 -17.67 -13.88 11.08
N ASP A 261 -17.90 -15.11 11.53
CA ASP A 261 -17.92 -15.46 12.95
C ASP A 261 -16.52 -15.36 13.58
N THR A 262 -15.46 -15.50 12.78
CA THR A 262 -14.09 -15.22 13.24
C THR A 262 -13.83 -13.73 13.41
N ILE A 263 -14.50 -12.86 12.64
CA ILE A 263 -14.31 -11.40 12.72
C ILE A 263 -15.05 -10.80 13.92
N ARG A 264 -16.23 -11.34 14.25
CA ARG A 264 -17.08 -10.92 15.37
C ARG A 264 -16.47 -11.29 16.73
#